data_AF-A0A7W0EHX9-F1
#
_entry.id   AF-A0A7W0EHX9-F1
#
_cell.length_a   1.000
_cell.length_b   1.000
_cell.length_c   1.000
_cell.angle_alpha   90.00
_cell.angle_beta   90.00
_cell.angle_gamma   90.00
#
_symmetry.space_group_name_H-M   'P 1'
#
loop_
_entity.id
_entity.type
_entity.pdbx_description
1 polymer ?
#
loop_
_entity_poly.entity_id
_entity_poly.type
_entity_poly.pdbx_seq_one_letter_code
_entity_poly.pdbx_strand_id
1 'polypeptide(L)'
;MTFEQHGIGTGTVRLTIDAGGMPTGTGKISDIWFNSAKAFGDLSFAYVSGVATEGIIAGDNVSFAGIFDINFRYNTSGSLGDLYHDRTSVYDISGTNLVESDFNDQSTKGIYAVMHVNITGNNNSGKYSTYPPPDPVPEPTTMLLLGTGLVGLAAIRRKKSV
;
A
#
# COMPACT_ATOMS: atom_id res chain seq x y z
N MET A 1 1.15 -0.31 -6.56
CA MET A 1 1.28 -1.73 -6.95
C MET A 1 -0.01 -2.13 -7.62
N THR A 2 0.07 -2.80 -8.76
CA THR A 2 -1.07 -3.35 -9.47
C THR A 2 -0.79 -4.81 -9.83
N PHE A 3 -1.86 -5.60 -9.84
CA PHE A 3 -1.87 -6.96 -10.36
C PHE A 3 -2.78 -6.94 -11.58
N GLU A 4 -2.35 -7.56 -12.67
CA GLU A 4 -3.12 -7.63 -13.91
C GLU A 4 -3.04 -9.04 -14.46
N GLN A 5 -4.18 -9.64 -14.81
CA GLN A 5 -4.17 -10.94 -15.50
C GLN A 5 -3.37 -10.83 -16.80
N HIS A 6 -2.34 -11.66 -17.00
CA HIS A 6 -1.49 -11.60 -18.17
C HIS A 6 -1.56 -12.90 -19.00
N GLY A 7 -2.00 -12.76 -20.26
CA GLY A 7 -2.19 -13.88 -21.20
C GLY A 7 -3.64 -14.36 -21.29
N ILE A 8 -3.91 -15.22 -22.29
CA ILE A 8 -5.21 -15.86 -22.48
C ILE A 8 -5.22 -17.17 -21.68
N GLY A 9 -5.70 -17.12 -20.44
CA GLY A 9 -5.81 -18.28 -19.55
C GLY A 9 -5.61 -17.95 -18.08
N THR A 10 -6.04 -18.86 -17.19
CA THR A 10 -5.70 -18.81 -15.76
C THR A 10 -4.26 -19.28 -15.57
N GLY A 11 -3.56 -18.70 -14.59
CA GLY A 11 -2.26 -19.20 -14.16
C GLY A 11 -1.05 -18.27 -14.34
N THR A 12 -1.23 -17.05 -14.85
CA THR A 12 -0.19 -16.01 -14.79
C THR A 12 -0.80 -14.63 -14.54
N VAL A 13 -0.27 -13.94 -13.55
CA VAL A 13 -0.64 -12.57 -13.16
C VAL A 13 0.62 -11.72 -13.19
N ARG A 14 0.54 -10.57 -13.87
CA ARG A 14 1.62 -9.60 -13.88
C ARG A 14 1.50 -8.69 -12.67
N LEU A 15 2.57 -8.66 -11.88
CA LEU A 15 2.78 -7.70 -10.81
C LEU A 15 3.59 -6.53 -11.35
N THR A 16 3.02 -5.32 -11.24
CA THR A 16 3.73 -4.07 -11.47
C THR A 16 3.86 -3.30 -10.16
N ILE A 17 5.10 -3.13 -9.72
CA ILE A 17 5.47 -2.28 -8.60
C ILE A 17 5.96 -0.96 -9.18
N ASP A 18 5.21 0.10 -8.92
CA ASP A 18 5.53 1.46 -9.37
C ASP A 18 5.85 2.35 -8.18
N ALA A 19 7.07 2.90 -8.16
CA ALA A 19 7.56 3.83 -7.16
C ALA A 19 7.36 5.30 -7.54
N GLY A 20 6.65 5.61 -8.64
CA GLY A 20 6.36 6.98 -9.09
C GLY A 20 5.48 7.80 -8.14
N GLY A 21 4.75 7.14 -7.23
CA GLY A 21 3.98 7.81 -6.18
C GLY A 21 4.81 8.27 -4.97
N MET A 22 6.10 7.90 -4.90
CA MET A 22 6.96 8.30 -3.79
C MET A 22 7.43 9.74 -3.97
N PRO A 23 7.41 10.60 -2.92
CA PRO A 23 7.92 11.95 -3.05
C PRO A 23 9.40 11.93 -3.49
N THR A 24 9.81 12.91 -4.28
CA THR A 24 11.23 13.05 -4.69
C THR A 24 12.13 13.14 -3.45
N GLY A 25 13.24 12.39 -3.44
CA GLY A 25 14.15 12.31 -2.30
C GLY A 25 13.70 11.35 -1.18
N THR A 26 12.57 10.66 -1.35
CA THR A 26 12.07 9.65 -0.38
C THR A 26 12.82 8.33 -0.55
N GLY A 27 14.12 8.34 -0.30
CA GLY A 27 14.88 7.12 -0.10
C GLY A 27 14.75 6.06 -1.20
N LYS A 28 14.83 4.80 -0.78
CA LYS A 28 14.71 3.61 -1.62
C LYS A 28 13.86 2.55 -0.95
N ILE A 29 13.13 1.79 -1.75
CA ILE A 29 12.36 0.65 -1.26
C ILE A 29 13.32 -0.51 -1.01
N SER A 30 13.26 -1.12 0.18
CA SER A 30 14.04 -2.33 0.49
C SER A 30 13.20 -3.59 0.51
N ASP A 31 11.94 -3.48 0.87
CA ASP A 31 11.07 -4.62 1.06
C ASP A 31 9.65 -4.25 0.70
N ILE A 32 8.95 -5.20 0.07
CA ILE A 32 7.53 -5.09 -0.26
C ILE A 32 6.85 -6.40 0.12
N TRP A 33 5.85 -6.29 0.99
CA TRP A 33 5.04 -7.41 1.45
C TRP A 33 3.61 -7.31 0.96
N PHE A 34 3.02 -8.45 0.61
CA PHE A 34 1.62 -8.59 0.23
C PHE A 34 1.16 -10.05 0.40
N ASN A 35 -0.15 -10.26 0.38
CA ASN A 35 -0.76 -11.58 0.55
C ASN A 35 -1.16 -12.21 -0.76
N SER A 36 -1.31 -13.53 -0.73
CA SER A 36 -1.88 -14.30 -1.82
C SER A 36 -2.74 -15.44 -1.28
N ALA A 37 -3.87 -15.69 -1.93
CA ALA A 37 -4.71 -16.85 -1.63
C ALA A 37 -4.01 -18.19 -1.97
N LYS A 38 -2.85 -18.16 -2.64
CA LYS A 38 -2.00 -19.34 -2.89
C LYS A 38 -0.84 -19.36 -1.91
N ALA A 39 -0.44 -20.56 -1.49
CA ALA A 39 0.77 -20.72 -0.71
C ALA A 39 2.00 -20.27 -1.53
N PHE A 40 2.97 -19.64 -0.87
CA PHE A 40 4.21 -19.18 -1.52
C PHE A 40 4.90 -20.28 -2.35
N GLY A 41 4.90 -21.53 -1.86
CA GLY A 41 5.51 -22.68 -2.55
C GLY A 41 4.80 -23.11 -3.83
N ASP A 42 3.56 -22.68 -4.05
CA ASP A 42 2.77 -22.97 -5.25
C ASP A 42 2.93 -21.88 -6.35
N LEU A 43 3.73 -20.86 -6.06
CA LEU A 43 3.97 -19.72 -6.94
C LEU A 43 5.37 -19.78 -7.54
N SER A 44 5.49 -19.32 -8.78
CA SER A 44 6.76 -19.07 -9.45
C SER A 44 6.83 -17.62 -9.91
N PHE A 45 8.02 -17.04 -9.85
CA PHE A 45 8.23 -15.61 -10.11
C PHE A 45 9.27 -15.43 -11.21
N ALA A 46 8.87 -14.80 -12.31
CA ALA A 46 9.74 -14.49 -13.44
C ALA A 46 9.92 -12.98 -13.57
N TYR A 47 11.17 -12.51 -13.53
CA TYR A 47 11.48 -11.11 -13.76
C TYR A 47 11.19 -10.72 -15.22
N VAL A 48 10.51 -9.60 -15.41
CA VAL A 48 10.14 -9.08 -16.74
C VAL A 48 10.95 -7.83 -17.07
N SER A 49 10.90 -6.79 -16.24
CA SER A 49 11.55 -5.50 -16.52
C SER A 49 11.71 -4.60 -15.29
N GLY A 50 12.46 -3.50 -15.45
CA GLY A 50 12.64 -2.46 -14.45
C GLY A 50 13.81 -2.75 -13.49
N VAL A 51 13.51 -2.77 -12.19
CA VAL A 51 14.48 -3.08 -11.13
C VAL A 51 14.24 -4.50 -10.63
N ALA A 52 15.25 -5.36 -10.74
CA ALA A 52 15.17 -6.70 -10.20
C ALA A 52 15.33 -6.71 -8.67
N THR A 53 14.54 -7.54 -8.01
CA THR A 53 14.66 -7.90 -6.59
C THR A 53 15.97 -8.67 -6.35
N GLU A 54 16.57 -8.49 -5.17
CA GLU A 54 17.68 -9.30 -4.65
C GLU A 54 17.20 -10.71 -4.24
N GLY A 55 15.92 -10.83 -3.87
CA GLY A 55 15.31 -12.12 -3.57
C GLY A 55 13.82 -12.00 -3.28
N ILE A 56 13.09 -13.07 -3.62
CA ILE A 56 11.67 -13.24 -3.30
C ILE A 56 11.59 -14.41 -2.32
N ILE A 57 11.02 -14.17 -1.15
CA ILE A 57 10.93 -15.16 -0.07
C ILE A 57 9.50 -15.21 0.49
N ALA A 58 9.21 -16.25 1.26
CA ALA A 58 8.01 -16.29 2.08
C ALA A 58 7.97 -15.07 3.01
N GLY A 59 6.79 -14.48 3.15
CA GLY A 59 6.56 -13.32 4.00
C GLY A 59 6.64 -13.64 5.48
N ASP A 60 6.58 -12.58 6.30
CA ASP A 60 6.69 -12.65 7.76
C ASP A 60 5.78 -11.59 8.41
N ASN A 61 5.76 -11.56 9.74
CA ASN A 61 5.06 -10.55 10.52
C ASN A 61 5.75 -9.18 10.43
N VAL A 62 5.10 -8.25 9.73
CA VAL A 62 5.44 -6.85 9.73
C VAL A 62 4.72 -6.20 10.91
N SER A 63 5.39 -6.01 12.05
CA SER A 63 4.82 -5.69 13.38
C SER A 63 3.56 -4.78 13.38
N PHE A 64 3.59 -3.66 12.65
CA PHE A 64 2.48 -2.70 12.62
C PHE A 64 1.31 -3.13 11.71
N ALA A 65 1.56 -4.01 10.74
CA ALA A 65 0.65 -4.39 9.68
C ALA A 65 0.22 -5.87 9.70
N GLY A 66 0.86 -6.74 10.49
CA GLY A 66 0.49 -8.16 10.62
C GLY A 66 1.32 -9.08 9.72
N ILE A 67 0.84 -10.30 9.53
CA ILE A 67 1.55 -11.36 8.77
C ILE A 67 1.26 -11.18 7.28
N PHE A 68 2.32 -11.34 6.47
CA PHE A 68 2.22 -11.39 5.03
C PHE A 68 2.76 -12.69 4.44
N ASP A 69 2.29 -13.08 3.25
CA ASP A 69 2.66 -14.34 2.61
C ASP A 69 3.91 -14.25 1.72
N ILE A 70 4.18 -13.07 1.14
CA ILE A 70 5.23 -12.86 0.15
C ILE A 70 6.05 -11.63 0.52
N ASN A 71 7.38 -11.69 0.36
CA ASN A 71 8.28 -10.54 0.49
C ASN A 71 9.23 -10.43 -0.73
N PHE A 72 9.19 -9.30 -1.41
CA PHE A 72 10.16 -8.89 -2.42
C PHE A 72 11.23 -8.00 -1.78
N ARG A 73 12.49 -8.44 -1.80
CA ARG A 73 13.62 -7.73 -1.20
C ARG A 73 14.46 -7.05 -2.25
N TYR A 74 14.77 -5.78 -2.06
CA TYR A 74 15.58 -4.99 -2.98
C TYR A 74 16.88 -4.59 -2.30
N ASN A 75 17.92 -4.44 -3.12
CA ASN A 75 19.22 -3.99 -2.64
C ASN A 75 19.10 -2.57 -2.07
N THR A 76 19.89 -2.31 -1.03
CA THR A 76 19.97 -1.02 -0.34
C THR A 76 21.39 -0.49 -0.24
N SER A 77 22.31 -0.96 -1.08
CA SER A 77 23.72 -0.54 -1.06
C SER A 77 23.98 0.80 -1.77
N GLY A 78 23.02 1.34 -2.53
CA GLY A 78 23.18 2.61 -3.26
C GLY A 78 23.84 2.44 -4.63
N SER A 79 23.87 1.22 -5.15
CA SER A 79 24.27 0.91 -6.52
C SER A 79 23.15 1.27 -7.51
N LEU A 80 23.52 1.46 -8.78
CA LEU A 80 22.58 1.37 -9.90
C LEU A 80 21.88 0.00 -9.83
N GLY A 81 20.61 -0.03 -9.42
CA GLY A 81 19.88 -1.27 -9.14
C GLY A 81 18.91 -1.19 -7.97
N ASP A 82 18.93 -0.14 -7.16
CA ASP A 82 17.94 0.04 -6.08
C ASP A 82 16.59 0.56 -6.66
N LEU A 83 15.48 0.19 -6.03
CA LEU A 83 14.14 0.66 -6.42
C LEU A 83 13.87 2.06 -5.81
N TYR A 84 14.32 3.08 -6.54
CA TYR A 84 14.14 4.51 -6.23
C TYR A 84 12.79 5.06 -6.69
N HIS A 85 12.50 6.32 -6.33
CA HIS A 85 11.38 7.08 -6.90
C HIS A 85 11.37 7.02 -8.43
N ASP A 86 10.17 6.99 -9.03
CA ASP A 86 9.95 6.93 -10.48
C ASP A 86 10.56 5.70 -11.18
N ARG A 87 10.84 4.63 -10.42
CA ARG A 87 11.29 3.35 -10.96
C ARG A 87 10.17 2.32 -10.84
N THR A 88 10.20 1.37 -11.77
CA THR A 88 9.27 0.24 -11.77
C THR A 88 10.01 -1.07 -11.58
N SER A 89 9.29 -2.07 -11.08
CA SER A 89 9.72 -3.45 -11.00
C SER A 89 8.57 -4.34 -11.44
N VAL A 90 8.79 -5.17 -12.45
CA VAL A 90 7.73 -5.94 -13.11
C VAL A 90 8.09 -7.42 -13.11
N TYR A 91 7.14 -8.23 -12.65
CA TYR A 91 7.25 -9.68 -12.55
C TYR A 91 6.00 -10.36 -13.09
N ASP A 92 6.18 -11.51 -13.72
CA ASP A 92 5.10 -12.45 -13.97
C ASP A 92 5.10 -13.47 -12.83
N ILE A 93 3.96 -13.58 -12.14
CA ILE A 93 3.70 -14.57 -11.10
C ILE A 93 2.85 -15.65 -11.74
N SER A 94 3.30 -16.90 -11.68
CA SER A 94 2.57 -18.04 -12.22
C SER A 94 2.25 -19.08 -11.16
N GLY A 95 1.10 -19.74 -11.29
CA GLY A 95 0.64 -20.79 -10.39
C GLY A 95 -0.60 -21.49 -10.93
N THR A 96 -0.97 -22.64 -10.36
CA THR A 96 -2.16 -23.38 -10.83
C THR A 96 -3.43 -22.59 -10.54
N ASN A 97 -4.22 -22.30 -11.58
CA ASN A 97 -5.45 -21.52 -11.48
C ASN A 97 -5.26 -20.16 -10.78
N LEU A 98 -4.07 -19.54 -10.94
CA LEU A 98 -3.79 -18.22 -10.40
C LEU A 98 -4.57 -17.16 -11.17
N VAL A 99 -5.26 -16.30 -10.44
CA VAL A 99 -6.01 -15.16 -10.97
C VAL A 99 -5.66 -13.89 -10.18
N GLU A 100 -5.90 -12.72 -10.77
CA GLU A 100 -5.61 -11.42 -10.14
C GLU A 100 -6.24 -11.27 -8.74
N SER A 101 -7.49 -11.73 -8.56
CA SER A 101 -8.20 -11.61 -7.29
C SER A 101 -7.57 -12.40 -6.15
N ASP A 102 -6.67 -13.36 -6.45
CA ASP A 102 -5.92 -14.09 -5.43
C ASP A 102 -4.98 -13.14 -4.64
N PHE A 103 -4.70 -11.92 -5.11
CA PHE A 103 -3.85 -10.94 -4.42
C PHE A 103 -4.63 -9.83 -3.70
N ASN A 104 -5.96 -9.97 -3.59
CA ASN A 104 -6.82 -9.03 -2.85
C ASN A 104 -6.97 -9.42 -1.36
N ASP A 105 -6.12 -10.30 -0.85
CA ASP A 105 -6.15 -10.68 0.55
C ASP A 105 -5.50 -9.62 1.43
N GLN A 106 -6.14 -9.34 2.57
CA GLN A 106 -5.64 -8.39 3.56
C GLN A 106 -4.87 -9.13 4.66
N SER A 107 -3.94 -8.44 5.29
CA SER A 107 -3.38 -8.88 6.57
C SER A 107 -4.41 -8.76 7.70
N THR A 108 -4.04 -9.23 8.90
CA THR A 108 -4.86 -9.15 10.13
C THR A 108 -5.32 -7.74 10.51
N LYS A 109 -4.79 -6.68 9.87
CA LYS A 109 -5.08 -5.28 10.17
C LYS A 109 -5.74 -4.53 9.00
N GLY A 110 -6.25 -5.24 8.01
CA GLY A 110 -6.92 -4.65 6.86
C GLY A 110 -5.97 -3.98 5.86
N ILE A 111 -4.71 -4.42 5.81
CA ILE A 111 -3.68 -3.86 4.94
C ILE A 111 -3.36 -4.87 3.84
N TYR A 112 -3.47 -4.44 2.58
CA TYR A 112 -3.20 -5.28 1.41
C TYR A 112 -1.70 -5.45 1.14
N ALA A 113 -0.95 -4.36 1.25
CA ALA A 113 0.48 -4.37 1.01
C ALA A 113 1.20 -3.38 1.92
N VAL A 114 2.46 -3.69 2.21
CA VAL A 114 3.37 -2.85 2.98
C VAL A 114 4.67 -2.67 2.22
N MET A 115 5.24 -1.48 2.32
CA MET A 115 6.52 -1.13 1.73
C MET A 115 7.43 -0.55 2.81
N HIS A 116 8.66 -1.07 2.92
CA HIS A 116 9.69 -0.47 3.74
C HIS A 116 10.59 0.42 2.88
N VAL A 117 10.72 1.67 3.29
CA VAL A 117 11.49 2.69 2.58
C VAL A 117 12.63 3.18 3.47
N ASN A 118 13.85 3.01 2.99
CA ASN A 118 15.05 3.53 3.63
C ASN A 118 15.31 4.95 3.14
N ILE A 119 15.07 5.95 4.00
CA ILE A 119 15.29 7.35 3.67
C ILE A 119 16.79 7.60 3.66
N THR A 120 17.32 7.95 2.49
CA THR A 120 18.77 8.16 2.33
C THR A 120 19.13 9.54 2.87
N GLY A 121 20.10 9.62 3.79
CA GLY A 121 20.67 10.90 4.26
C GLY A 121 20.48 11.25 5.74
N ASN A 122 19.68 10.51 6.51
CA ASN A 122 19.48 10.79 7.95
C ASN A 122 19.36 9.55 8.85
N ASN A 123 19.68 8.34 8.35
CA ASN A 123 19.50 7.07 9.06
C ASN A 123 18.07 6.77 9.53
N ASN A 124 17.06 7.48 9.01
CA ASN A 124 15.66 7.17 9.31
C ASN A 124 15.10 6.20 8.27
N SER A 125 14.23 5.29 8.70
CA SER A 125 13.42 4.48 7.81
C SER A 125 11.94 4.72 8.08
N GLY A 126 11.14 4.64 7.01
CA GLY A 126 9.70 4.79 7.04
C GLY A 126 9.02 3.52 6.53
N LYS A 127 7.79 3.28 6.98
CA LYS A 127 6.94 2.20 6.49
C LYS A 127 5.69 2.83 5.89
N TYR A 128 5.38 2.49 4.65
CA TYR A 128 4.18 2.93 3.95
C TYR A 128 3.23 1.74 3.79
N SER A 129 1.93 1.98 3.96
CA SER A 129 0.89 0.97 3.76
C SER A 129 -0.29 1.59 3.03
N THR A 130 -0.92 0.82 2.15
CA THR A 130 -2.19 1.19 1.53
C THR A 130 -3.32 0.88 2.51
N TYR A 131 -3.50 1.74 3.51
CA TYR A 131 -4.73 1.73 4.32
C TYR A 131 -5.83 2.37 3.46
N PRO A 132 -7.06 1.81 3.39
CA PRO A 132 -8.16 2.56 2.81
C PRO A 132 -8.27 3.92 3.50
N PRO A 133 -8.54 5.02 2.79
CA PRO A 133 -8.76 6.30 3.46
C PRO A 133 -9.77 6.09 4.58
N PRO A 134 -9.55 6.63 5.79
CA PRO A 134 -10.52 6.49 6.87
C PRO A 134 -11.87 6.98 6.35
N ASP A 135 -12.94 6.27 6.68
CA ASP A 135 -14.29 6.68 6.33
C ASP A 135 -14.43 8.17 6.68
N PRO A 136 -14.95 9.00 5.76
CA PRO A 136 -15.10 10.42 6.02
C PRO A 136 -15.89 10.56 7.32
N VAL A 137 -15.22 11.13 8.33
CA VAL A 137 -15.86 11.41 9.62
C VAL A 137 -17.07 12.27 9.29
N PRO A 138 -18.30 11.84 9.62
CA PRO A 138 -19.49 12.63 9.35
C PRO A 138 -19.25 14.04 9.86
N GLU A 139 -19.39 15.04 8.99
CA GLU A 139 -19.23 16.43 9.40
C GLU A 139 -20.08 16.62 10.66
N PRO A 140 -19.50 17.11 11.76
CA PRO A 140 -20.16 17.03 13.04
C PRO A 140 -21.52 17.71 12.91
N THR A 141 -22.59 16.98 13.23
CA THR A 141 -23.91 17.58 13.49
C THR A 141 -23.81 18.69 14.55
N THR A 142 -22.71 18.74 15.29
CA THR A 142 -22.25 19.85 16.13
C THR A 142 -22.10 21.18 15.38
N MET A 143 -21.71 21.23 14.11
CA MET A 143 -21.70 22.46 13.29
C MET A 143 -23.12 22.97 13.05
N LEU A 144 -24.06 22.05 12.75
CA LEU A 144 -25.48 22.39 12.62
C LEU A 144 -26.07 22.81 13.97
N LEU A 145 -25.72 22.14 15.06
CA LEU A 145 -26.14 22.48 16.42
C LEU A 145 -25.57 23.83 16.88
N LEU A 146 -24.32 24.13 16.53
CA LEU A 146 -23.69 25.43 16.78
C LEU A 146 -24.38 26.53 16.00
N GLY A 147 -24.65 26.31 14.71
CA GLY A 147 -25.38 27.25 13.86
C GLY A 147 -26.79 27.53 14.37
N THR A 148 -27.56 26.48 14.68
CA THR A 148 -28.93 26.60 15.20
C THR A 148 -28.98 27.20 16.61
N GLY A 149 -28.00 26.88 17.45
CA GLY A 149 -27.87 27.47 18.79
C GLY A 149 -27.64 28.99 18.75
N LEU A 150 -26.78 29.46 17.84
CA LEU A 150 -26.53 30.91 17.65
C LEU A 150 -27.76 31.65 17.12
N VAL A 151 -28.50 31.05 16.17
CA VAL A 151 -29.76 31.62 15.66
C VAL A 151 -30.81 31.69 16.78
N GLY A 152 -30.92 30.64 17.61
CA GLY A 152 -31.81 30.62 18.77
C GLY A 152 -31.51 31.74 19.78
N LEU A 153 -30.22 31.95 20.11
CA LEU A 153 -29.80 33.03 21.00
C LEU A 153 -30.10 34.42 20.42
N ALA A 154 -29.87 34.62 19.11
CA ALA A 154 -30.19 35.88 18.45
C ALA A 154 -31.69 36.19 18.45
N ALA A 155 -32.55 35.17 18.27
CA ALA A 155 -33.99 35.32 18.32
C ALA A 155 -34.51 35.72 19.71
N ILE A 156 -33.97 35.13 20.78
CA ILE A 156 -34.34 35.46 22.17
C ILE A 156 -33.98 36.92 22.50
N ARG A 157 -32.82 37.42 22.04
CA ARG A 157 -32.38 38.80 22.31
C ARG A 157 -33.34 39.84 21.71
N ARG A 158 -33.92 39.59 20.53
CA ARG A 158 -34.84 40.54 19.88
C ARG A 158 -36.18 40.67 20.60
N LYS A 159 -36.65 39.62 21.28
CA LYS A 159 -37.94 39.62 22.00
C LYS A 159 -37.92 40.44 23.29
N LYS A 160 -36.73 40.78 23.81
CA LYS A 160 -36.56 41.55 25.07
C LYS A 160 -36.38 43.06 24.84
N SER A 161 -36.28 43.51 23.59
CA SER A 161 -36.12 44.92 23.21
C SER A 161 -37.42 45.57 22.70
N VAL A 162 -38.56 44.89 22.86
CA VAL A 162 -39.92 45.40 22.68
C VAL A 162 -40.59 45.35 24.03
#